data_AF-A0A815X3I7-F1
#
_entry.id   AF-A0A815X3I7-F1
#
_cell.length_a   1.000
_cell.length_b   1.000
_cell.length_c   1.000
_cell.angle_alpha   90.00
_cell.angle_beta   90.00
_cell.angle_gamma   90.00
#
_symmetry.space_group_name_H-M   'P 1'
#
loop_
_entity.id
_entity.type
_entity.pdbx_description
1 polymer ?
#
loop_
_entity_poly.entity_id
_entity_poly.type
_entity_poly.pdbx_seq_one_letter_code
_entity_poly.pdbx_strand_id
1 'polypeptide(L)'
;RPVDMWALGVMLYVLLTGTLPFAGTRNRVFDMITKGVYNTKTKQWEQISESAKDLVTRLLCVNQNERITIKEALIHPWIRVS
;
A
#
# COMPACT_ATOMS: atom_id res chain seq x y z
N ARG A 1 -1.21 -14.79 4.80
CA ARG A 1 -0.87 -14.30 6.16
C ARG A 1 -0.88 -12.77 6.13
N PRO A 2 -1.13 -12.06 7.25
CA PRO A 2 -1.18 -10.59 7.25
C PRO A 2 0.10 -9.92 6.72
N VAL A 3 1.26 -10.53 6.97
CA VAL A 3 2.56 -10.08 6.43
C VAL A 3 2.62 -10.15 4.90
N ASP A 4 1.98 -11.15 4.28
CA ASP A 4 1.93 -11.28 2.82
C ASP A 4 1.09 -10.16 2.19
N MET A 5 0.01 -9.74 2.87
CA MET A 5 -0.83 -8.62 2.43
C MET A 5 -0.08 -7.28 2.46
N TRP A 6 0.79 -7.08 3.45
CA TRP A 6 1.65 -5.90 3.49
C TRP A 6 2.66 -5.90 2.35
N ALA A 7 3.33 -7.04 2.11
CA ALA A 7 4.25 -7.19 0.99
C ALA A 7 3.53 -6.94 -0.35
N LEU A 8 2.30 -7.43 -0.51
CA LEU A 8 1.45 -7.14 -1.66
C LEU A 8 1.19 -5.64 -1.81
N GLY A 9 0.86 -4.92 -0.74
CA GLY A 9 0.68 -3.47 -0.75
C GLY A 9 1.93 -2.71 -1.19
N VAL A 10 3.10 -3.14 -0.71
CA VAL A 10 4.40 -2.55 -1.12
C VAL A 10 4.64 -2.80 -2.61
N MET A 11 4.46 -4.03 -3.08
CA MET A 11 4.62 -4.36 -4.51
C MET A 11 3.64 -3.57 -5.38
N LEU A 12 2.36 -3.50 -4.99
CA LEU A 12 1.35 -2.78 -5.73
C LEU A 12 1.68 -1.28 -5.82
N TYR A 13 2.12 -0.66 -4.73
CA TYR A 13 2.58 0.73 -4.74
C TYR A 13 3.73 0.93 -5.75
N VAL A 14 4.70 0.01 -5.78
CA VAL A 14 5.83 0.07 -6.72
C VAL A 14 5.35 -0.08 -8.16
N LEU A 15 4.42 -1.00 -8.44
CA LEU A 15 3.86 -1.20 -9.78
C LEU A 15 3.11 0.04 -10.28
N LEU A 16 2.41 0.75 -9.40
CA LEU A 16 1.62 1.93 -9.77
C LEU A 16 2.47 3.21 -9.89
N THR A 17 3.51 3.36 -9.07
CA THR A 17 4.29 4.60 -8.99
C THR A 17 5.69 4.50 -9.59
N GLY A 18 6.22 3.30 -9.78
CA GLY A 18 7.62 3.05 -10.11
C GLY A 18 8.62 3.37 -8.98
N THR A 19 8.13 3.67 -7.77
CA THR A 19 8.97 4.10 -6.63
C THR A 19 8.69 3.29 -5.38
N LEU A 20 9.63 3.27 -4.43
CA LEU A 20 9.42 2.59 -3.15
C LEU A 20 8.56 3.45 -2.21
N PRO A 21 7.55 2.86 -1.52
CA PRO A 21 6.71 3.60 -0.57
C PRO A 21 7.51 4.08 0.65
N PHE A 22 8.52 3.30 1.05
CA PHE A 22 9.40 3.56 2.19
C PHE A 22 10.85 3.63 1.72
N ALA A 23 11.48 4.81 1.80
CA ALA A 23 12.88 5.01 1.41
C ALA A 23 13.62 5.93 2.40
N GLY A 24 14.88 5.62 2.68
CA GLY A 24 15.73 6.38 3.59
C GLY A 24 16.69 5.48 4.38
N THR A 25 17.19 6.00 5.50
CA THR A 25 18.01 5.21 6.43
C THR A 25 17.18 4.13 7.10
N ARG A 26 17.83 3.05 7.60
CA ARG A 26 17.15 1.94 8.28
C ARG A 26 16.18 2.41 9.37
N ASN A 27 16.62 3.33 10.24
CA ASN A 27 15.79 3.85 11.33
C ASN A 27 14.57 4.61 10.79
N ARG A 28 14.78 5.44 9.76
CA ARG A 28 13.68 6.20 9.13
C ARG A 28 12.67 5.28 8.46
N VAL A 29 13.14 4.24 7.77
CA VAL A 29 12.26 3.23 7.15
C VAL A 29 11.45 2.49 8.21
N PHE A 30 12.09 2.10 9.31
CA PHE A 30 11.40 1.45 10.43
C PHE A 30 10.33 2.37 11.05
N ASP A 31 10.65 3.64 11.29
CA ASP A 31 9.70 4.63 11.79
C ASP A 31 8.52 4.86 10.83
N MET A 32 8.78 4.89 9.52
CA MET A 32 7.74 5.04 8.51
C MET A 32 6.81 3.83 8.46
N ILE A 33 7.35 2.61 8.52
CA ILE A 33 6.58 1.36 8.55
C ILE A 33 5.71 1.30 9.79
N THR A 34 6.27 1.59 10.96
CA THR A 34 5.54 1.56 12.25
C THR A 34 4.45 2.63 12.34
N LYS A 35 4.62 3.77 11.67
CA LYS A 35 3.62 4.84 11.59
C LYS A 35 2.65 4.69 10.41
N GLY A 36 2.90 3.76 9.49
CA GLY A 36 2.11 3.63 8.25
C GLY A 36 2.25 4.83 7.30
N VAL A 37 3.33 5.60 7.44
CA VAL A 37 3.56 6.81 6.64
C VAL A 37 4.46 6.45 5.47
N TYR A 38 3.88 6.36 4.27
CA TYR A 38 4.60 6.20 3.02
C TYR A 38 4.45 7.43 2.13
N ASN A 39 5.25 7.52 1.08
CA ASN A 39 5.28 8.70 0.23
C ASN A 39 4.02 8.81 -0.64
N THR A 40 3.10 9.70 -0.30
CA THR A 40 1.90 9.99 -1.11
C THR A 40 1.97 11.33 -1.85
N LYS A 41 3.13 12.02 -1.78
CA LYS A 41 3.33 13.37 -2.34
C LYS A 41 4.04 13.34 -3.70
N THR A 42 4.02 12.21 -4.39
CA THR A 42 4.64 12.07 -5.71
C THR A 42 3.62 12.38 -6.80
N LYS A 43 4.09 12.95 -7.92
CA LYS A 43 3.23 13.22 -9.10
C LYS A 43 2.59 11.93 -9.63
N GLN A 44 3.35 10.82 -9.58
CA GLN A 44 2.86 9.50 -9.95
C GLN A 44 1.71 9.08 -9.03
N TRP A 45 1.84 9.29 -7.72
CA TRP A 45 0.76 8.97 -6.79
C TRP A 45 -0.51 9.77 -7.08
N GLU A 46 -0.39 11.06 -7.37
CA GLU A 46 -1.53 11.93 -7.70
C GLU A 46 -2.32 11.42 -8.92
N GLN A 47 -1.63 10.89 -9.93
CA GLN A 47 -2.21 10.40 -11.19
C GLN A 47 -2.93 9.04 -11.07
N ILE A 48 -2.73 8.30 -9.98
CA ILE A 48 -3.37 7.01 -9.75
C ILE A 48 -4.86 7.22 -9.42
N SER A 49 -5.73 6.30 -9.84
CA SER A 49 -7.16 6.34 -9.52
C SER A 49 -7.41 6.21 -8.01
N GLU A 50 -8.44 6.89 -7.49
CA GLU A 50 -8.80 6.81 -6.07
C GLU A 50 -9.09 5.37 -5.61
N SER A 51 -9.67 4.55 -6.48
CA SER A 51 -9.93 3.12 -6.20
C SER A 51 -8.64 2.32 -5.98
N ALA A 52 -7.58 2.61 -6.74
CA ALA A 52 -6.28 1.95 -6.55
C ALA A 52 -5.58 2.45 -5.27
N LYS A 53 -5.65 3.76 -5.01
CA LYS A 53 -5.13 4.37 -3.77
C LYS A 53 -5.79 3.77 -2.54
N ASP A 54 -7.11 3.55 -2.58
CA ASP A 54 -7.86 2.90 -1.50
C ASP A 54 -7.33 1.47 -1.24
N LEU A 55 -7.17 0.66 -2.29
CA LEU A 55 -6.64 -0.70 -2.13
C LEU A 55 -5.23 -0.70 -1.52
N VAL A 56 -4.33 0.16 -2.01
CA VAL A 56 -2.97 0.28 -1.45
C VAL A 56 -3.02 0.69 0.02
N THR A 57 -3.87 1.65 0.38
CA THR A 57 -4.04 2.12 1.76
C THR A 57 -4.53 1.01 2.69
N ARG A 58 -5.50 0.21 2.23
CA ARG A 58 -6.02 -0.93 3.01
C ARG A 58 -5.02 -2.08 3.14
N LEU A 59 -4.16 -2.29 2.14
CA LEU A 59 -3.06 -3.27 2.19
C LEU A 59 -1.92 -2.82 3.12
N LEU A 60 -1.58 -1.54 3.12
CA LEU A 60 -0.56 -0.91 3.97
C LEU A 60 -1.10 -0.43 5.32
N CYS A 61 -2.21 -1.00 5.78
CA CYS A 61 -2.73 -0.73 7.11
C CYS A 61 -1.80 -1.31 8.19
N VAL A 62 -1.36 -0.46 9.14
CA VAL A 62 -0.45 -0.83 10.23
C VAL A 62 -1.10 -1.87 11.14
N ASN A 63 -2.37 -1.65 11.51
CA ASN A 63 -3.12 -2.58 12.34
C ASN A 63 -3.44 -3.86 11.54
N GLN A 64 -2.78 -4.95 11.89
CA GLN A 64 -2.93 -6.24 11.22
C GLN A 64 -4.37 -6.80 11.26
N ASN A 65 -5.17 -6.41 12.25
CA ASN A 65 -6.55 -6.87 12.39
C ASN A 65 -7.52 -6.08 11.50
N GLU A 66 -7.15 -4.86 11.13
CA GLU A 66 -7.92 -3.99 10.20
C GLU A 66 -7.40 -4.08 8.76
N ARG A 67 -6.21 -4.67 8.57
CA ARG A 67 -5.63 -4.87 7.25
C ARG A 67 -6.50 -5.80 6.42
N ILE A 68 -6.77 -5.37 5.19
CA ILE A 68 -7.58 -6.11 4.24
C ILE A 68 -7.01 -7.52 4.02
N THR A 69 -7.89 -8.51 4.02
CA THR A 69 -7.54 -9.90 3.74
C THR A 69 -7.46 -10.15 2.24
N ILE A 70 -6.84 -11.26 1.84
CA ILE A 70 -6.73 -11.62 0.41
C ILE A 70 -8.11 -11.76 -0.26
N LYS A 71 -9.10 -12.32 0.47
CA LYS A 71 -10.46 -12.50 -0.06
C LYS A 71 -11.13 -11.16 -0.33
N GLU A 72 -10.98 -10.20 0.58
CA GLU A 72 -11.52 -8.86 0.44
C GLU A 72 -10.78 -8.06 -0.66
N ALA A 73 -9.46 -8.23 -0.77
CA ALA A 73 -8.66 -7.60 -1.83
C ALA A 73 -9.07 -8.07 -3.22
N LEU A 74 -9.35 -9.37 -3.40
CA LEU A 74 -9.78 -9.94 -4.68
C LEU A 74 -11.16 -9.43 -5.14
N ILE A 75 -12.05 -9.08 -4.19
CA ILE A 75 -13.36 -8.51 -4.51
C ILE A 75 -13.36 -6.98 -4.50
N HIS A 76 -12.21 -6.36 -4.28
CA HIS A 76 -12.09 -4.90 -4.25
C HIS A 76 -12.52 -4.29 -5.59
N PRO A 77 -13.23 -3.15 -5.61
CA PRO A 77 -13.67 -2.51 -6.86
C PRO A 77 -12.54 -2.30 -7.85
N TRP A 78 -11.34 -1.92 -7.39
CA TRP A 78 -10.19 -1.78 -8.27
C TRP A 78 -9.81 -3.08 -9.00
N ILE A 79 -9.82 -4.23 -8.33
CA ILE A 79 -9.49 -5.52 -8.96
C ILE A 79 -10.64 -6.03 -9.82
N ARG A 80 -11.89 -5.89 -9.34
CA ARG A 80 -13.08 -6.42 -10.03
C ARG A 80 -13.51 -5.63 -11.27
N VAL A 81 -13.17 -4.34 -11.32
CA VAL A 81 -13.56 -3.42 -12.39
C VAL A 81 -12.38 -3.09 -13.32
N SER A 82 -11.19 -3.63 -13.02
CA SER A 82 -10.06 -3.64 -13.97
C SER A 82 -10.28 -4.62 -15.10
#